data_AF-J8PZZ6-F1
#
_entry.id   AF-J8PZZ6-F1
#
_cell.length_a   1.000
_cell.length_b   1.000
_cell.length_c   1.000
_cell.angle_alpha   90.00
_cell.angle_beta   90.00
_cell.angle_gamma   90.00
#
_symmetry.space_group_name_H-M   'P 1'
#
loop_
_entity.id
_entity.type
_entity.pdbx_description
1 polymer ?
#
loop_
_entity_poly.entity_id
_entity_poly.type
_entity_poly.pdbx_seq_one_letter_code
_entity_poly.pdbx_strand_id
1 'polypeptide(L)'
;MKLQVVLSALLACSSAVVASPIENLFKYRAAKVSHSKTINSTLPTWSSSNGSNTTYANSTNSTTNTTSSEKSQLQIIVTGGEVPITNSSLTHTNYTRLYNSSSALNITELYNVARVVNETIQEESSSGAVVVTNAKSLEAVAFFFSIVFDTNKPIIITEDSAYAIPVANDKKAASRGVLSVTSDKLVYSGVFTPASACSYGAGLPVAIVDDQDQVEWFFDASKPTLISSSSVIRKEYSNFTTPYGILQNGIPVVPIVYDGGYSTSLISSLSSVVQGLVVVSSGSTNSTSSTIESTKIPVVYAEANTPLNFIDAKDVPKNAIGAGYLSPIKAQILLSIAAVNGVTSKSALENIFP
;
A
#
# COMPACT_ATOMS: atom_id res chain seq x y z
N MET A 1 -37.19 14.43 -21.72
CA MET A 1 -35.86 15.04 -21.45
C MET A 1 -35.51 15.06 -19.95
N LYS A 2 -35.63 13.93 -19.23
CA LYS A 2 -35.25 13.85 -17.80
C LYS A 2 -34.36 12.63 -17.46
N LEU A 3 -33.98 11.81 -18.45
CA LEU A 3 -33.05 10.69 -18.25
C LEU A 3 -31.59 11.03 -18.56
N GLN A 4 -31.32 12.08 -19.33
CA GLN A 4 -29.94 12.46 -19.69
C GLN A 4 -29.19 13.20 -18.58
N VAL A 5 -29.89 13.82 -17.62
CA VAL A 5 -29.25 14.60 -16.56
C VAL A 5 -28.69 13.71 -15.43
N VAL A 6 -29.22 12.48 -15.27
CA VAL A 6 -28.71 11.53 -14.26
C VAL A 6 -27.38 10.89 -14.70
N LEU A 7 -27.15 10.73 -16.01
CA LEU A 7 -25.93 10.12 -16.53
C LEU A 7 -24.73 11.09 -16.50
N SER A 8 -24.96 12.38 -16.67
CA SER A 8 -23.93 13.41 -16.55
C SER A 8 -23.47 13.65 -15.11
N ALA A 9 -24.33 13.38 -14.12
CA ALA A 9 -23.97 13.46 -12.71
C ALA A 9 -23.10 12.26 -12.25
N LEU A 10 -23.27 11.07 -12.85
CA LEU A 10 -22.43 9.92 -12.54
C LEU A 10 -21.01 10.06 -13.14
N LEU A 11 -20.89 10.63 -14.35
CA LEU A 11 -19.61 10.82 -15.03
C LEU A 11 -18.71 11.88 -14.36
N ALA A 12 -19.31 12.91 -13.73
CA ALA A 12 -18.58 13.94 -12.98
C ALA A 12 -18.12 13.50 -11.57
N CYS A 13 -18.57 12.33 -11.09
CA CYS A 13 -18.14 11.76 -9.80
C CYS A 13 -17.14 10.60 -9.94
N SER A 14 -16.69 10.29 -11.16
CA SER A 14 -15.85 9.12 -11.46
C SER A 14 -14.35 9.29 -11.16
N SER A 15 -13.90 10.49 -10.78
CA SER A 15 -12.51 10.78 -10.40
C SER A 15 -12.25 10.68 -8.88
N ALA A 16 -13.25 10.25 -8.11
CA ALA A 16 -13.13 9.98 -6.68
C ALA A 16 -13.72 8.60 -6.37
N VAL A 17 -13.06 7.53 -6.82
CA VAL A 17 -13.29 6.20 -6.26
C VAL A 17 -12.61 6.17 -4.88
N VAL A 18 -13.30 6.80 -3.93
CA VAL A 18 -13.12 6.57 -2.50
C VAL A 18 -13.38 5.10 -2.26
N ALA A 19 -12.50 4.42 -1.52
CA ALA A 19 -12.86 3.17 -0.86
C ALA A 19 -14.00 3.45 0.15
N SER A 20 -15.24 3.36 -0.36
CA SER A 20 -16.55 3.33 0.30
C SER A 20 -16.93 4.42 1.31
N PRO A 21 -18.10 5.06 1.11
CA PRO A 21 -19.04 5.34 2.19
C PRO A 21 -20.36 4.60 1.94
N ILE A 22 -20.37 3.27 2.00
CA ILE A 22 -21.59 2.44 2.00
C ILE A 22 -21.62 1.45 3.19
N GLU A 23 -20.75 1.58 4.18
CA GLU A 23 -20.74 0.67 5.35
C GLU A 23 -22.00 0.76 6.25
N ASN A 24 -22.81 1.81 6.12
CA ASN A 24 -23.95 2.06 7.00
C ASN A 24 -25.33 1.77 6.39
N LEU A 25 -25.43 1.37 5.11
CA LEU A 25 -26.73 1.16 4.46
C LEU A 25 -27.27 -0.28 4.54
N PHE A 26 -26.41 -1.27 4.85
CA PHE A 26 -26.81 -2.69 4.77
C PHE A 26 -26.33 -3.57 5.93
N LYS A 27 -26.10 -3.03 7.13
CA LYS A 27 -25.93 -3.87 8.33
C LYS A 27 -27.28 -4.43 8.78
N TYR A 28 -27.57 -5.67 8.39
CA TYR A 28 -28.59 -6.48 9.03
C TYR A 28 -28.18 -6.68 10.50
N ARG A 29 -29.01 -6.22 11.45
CA ARG A 29 -28.79 -6.42 12.89
C ARG A 29 -28.85 -7.91 13.22
N ALA A 30 -27.70 -8.54 13.45
CA ALA A 30 -27.65 -9.77 14.25
C ALA A 30 -27.82 -9.40 15.73
N ALA A 31 -28.77 -10.04 16.42
CA ALA A 31 -29.10 -9.79 17.81
C ALA A 31 -27.89 -10.11 18.73
N LYS A 32 -27.52 -9.15 19.59
CA LYS A 32 -26.50 -9.33 20.63
C LYS A 32 -27.00 -10.31 21.70
N VAL A 33 -26.37 -11.47 21.81
CA VAL A 33 -26.42 -12.28 23.03
C VAL A 33 -25.28 -11.79 23.94
N SER A 34 -25.63 -11.19 25.07
CA SER A 34 -24.67 -10.75 26.09
C SER A 34 -24.17 -11.96 26.87
N HIS A 35 -22.85 -12.17 26.92
CA HIS A 35 -22.19 -12.92 27.97
C HIS A 35 -21.18 -12.01 28.66
N SER A 36 -21.53 -11.60 29.88
CA SER A 36 -20.66 -10.86 30.79
C SER A 36 -19.59 -11.79 31.33
N LYS A 37 -18.32 -11.48 31.06
CA LYS A 37 -17.20 -11.83 31.94
C LYS A 37 -16.29 -10.62 32.07
N THR A 38 -16.33 -10.06 33.26
CA THR A 38 -15.45 -9.04 33.80
C THR A 38 -13.99 -9.49 33.74
N ILE A 39 -13.16 -8.74 33.03
CA ILE A 39 -11.69 -8.78 33.18
C ILE A 39 -11.26 -7.33 33.46
N ASN A 40 -10.80 -7.12 34.70
CA ASN A 40 -10.05 -5.91 35.08
C ASN A 40 -8.72 -5.93 34.34
N SER A 41 -8.49 -4.98 33.43
CA SER A 41 -7.14 -4.57 33.04
C SER A 41 -7.00 -3.06 33.19
N THR A 42 -6.05 -2.66 34.02
CA THR A 42 -5.61 -1.28 34.18
C THR A 42 -4.72 -0.92 33.00
N LEU A 43 -5.33 -0.40 31.93
CA LEU A 43 -4.62 0.26 30.83
C LEU A 43 -4.55 1.77 31.11
N PRO A 44 -3.40 2.43 30.93
CA PRO A 44 -3.29 3.86 31.11
C PRO A 44 -4.11 4.60 30.03
N THR A 45 -4.84 5.62 30.48
CA THR A 45 -5.70 6.48 29.66
C THR A 45 -4.89 7.33 28.69
N TRP A 46 -5.14 7.14 27.39
CA TRP A 46 -4.64 7.98 26.29
C TRP A 46 -5.22 9.39 26.41
N SER A 47 -4.36 10.37 26.69
CA SER A 47 -4.68 11.80 26.73
C SER A 47 -4.47 12.40 25.34
N SER A 48 -5.55 12.65 24.61
CA SER A 48 -5.53 13.51 23.42
C SER A 48 -5.25 14.96 23.82
N SER A 49 -4.07 15.47 23.49
CA SER A 49 -3.79 16.92 23.56
C SER A 49 -3.53 17.50 22.17
N ASN A 50 -4.48 18.35 21.75
CA ASN A 50 -4.38 19.48 20.83
C ASN A 50 -3.42 19.39 19.63
N GLY A 51 -3.99 19.05 18.47
CA GLY A 51 -3.38 19.35 17.17
C GLY A 51 -3.33 20.86 16.93
N SER A 52 -2.13 21.44 16.94
CA SER A 52 -1.88 22.77 16.41
C SER A 52 -1.59 22.68 14.91
N ASN A 53 -2.45 23.30 14.11
CA ASN A 53 -2.26 23.60 12.70
C ASN A 53 -1.05 24.53 12.52
N THR A 54 0.05 24.03 11.96
CA THR A 54 1.12 24.91 11.44
C THR A 54 1.59 24.41 10.08
N THR A 55 1.32 25.22 9.06
CA THR A 55 1.86 25.09 7.70
C THR A 55 3.30 25.59 7.70
N TYR A 56 4.28 24.69 7.48
CA TYR A 56 5.65 25.10 7.16
C TYR A 56 5.93 24.78 5.70
N ALA A 57 5.83 25.81 4.85
CA ALA A 57 6.65 25.88 3.65
C ALA A 57 7.95 26.54 4.09
N ASN A 58 9.09 25.87 3.97
CA ASN A 58 10.38 26.54 4.10
C ASN A 58 11.17 26.37 2.81
N SER A 59 10.95 27.33 1.91
CA SER A 59 11.96 27.73 0.94
C SER A 59 12.84 28.77 1.65
N THR A 60 14.12 28.46 1.85
CA THR A 60 15.11 29.47 2.22
C THR A 60 16.42 29.21 1.50
N ASN A 61 16.74 30.10 0.56
CA ASN A 61 18.11 30.40 0.15
C ASN A 61 18.87 30.99 1.35
N SER A 62 20.10 30.51 1.59
CA SER A 62 21.34 31.30 1.63
C SER A 62 22.37 30.77 2.63
N THR A 63 23.53 30.37 2.07
CA THR A 63 24.92 30.58 2.56
C THR A 63 25.23 30.44 4.05
N THR A 64 25.91 29.36 4.42
CA THR A 64 27.09 29.38 5.28
C THR A 64 27.94 28.14 5.00
N ASN A 65 29.10 28.34 4.36
CA ASN A 65 30.11 27.31 4.18
C ASN A 65 30.68 26.94 5.56
N THR A 66 30.36 25.75 6.04
CA THR A 66 31.19 25.03 7.01
C THR A 66 31.55 23.69 6.40
N THR A 67 32.83 23.44 6.25
CA THR A 67 33.39 22.19 5.75
C THR A 67 33.14 21.08 6.76
N SER A 68 31.98 20.44 6.69
CA SER A 68 31.69 19.18 7.36
C SER A 68 31.43 18.13 6.29
N SER A 69 32.21 17.04 6.34
CA SER A 69 32.08 15.83 5.53
C SER A 69 30.62 15.57 5.14
N GLU A 70 30.35 15.44 3.84
CA GLU A 70 29.02 15.28 3.21
C GLU A 70 28.26 14.11 3.84
N LYS A 71 27.58 14.36 4.97
CA LYS A 71 26.76 13.36 5.64
C LYS A 71 25.45 13.26 4.89
N SER A 72 25.27 12.09 4.29
CA SER A 72 24.08 11.73 3.55
C SER A 72 22.81 11.95 4.39
N GLN A 73 21.84 12.71 3.85
CA GLN A 73 20.63 13.10 4.56
C GLN A 73 19.50 12.09 4.30
N LEU A 74 18.75 11.76 5.35
CA LEU A 74 17.55 10.94 5.24
C LEU A 74 16.35 11.84 4.91
N GLN A 75 15.64 11.53 3.83
CA GLN A 75 14.46 12.28 3.42
C GLN A 75 13.20 11.64 4.02
N ILE A 76 12.36 12.44 4.65
CA ILE A 76 11.10 12.01 5.28
C ILE A 76 9.94 12.64 4.53
N ILE A 77 9.19 11.83 3.81
CA ILE A 77 8.04 12.23 3.01
C ILE A 77 6.76 11.94 3.80
N VAL A 78 5.94 12.97 4.05
CA VAL A 78 4.74 12.85 4.88
C VAL A 78 3.48 12.92 4.01
N THR A 79 2.65 11.88 4.10
CA THR A 79 1.37 11.75 3.38
C THR A 79 0.17 11.64 4.34
N GLY A 80 0.44 11.26 5.59
CA GLY A 80 -0.46 11.09 6.71
C GLY A 80 0.36 10.55 7.90
N GLY A 81 -0.29 10.17 9.00
CA GLY A 81 0.39 9.57 10.15
C GLY A 81 1.07 10.57 11.08
N GLU A 82 1.94 10.03 11.94
CA GLU A 82 2.56 10.72 13.05
C GLU A 82 4.01 11.10 12.74
N VAL A 83 4.32 12.37 13.01
CA VAL A 83 5.65 12.94 12.85
C VAL A 83 5.99 13.68 14.14
N PRO A 84 7.06 13.30 14.85
CA PRO A 84 7.50 14.01 16.02
C PRO A 84 7.72 15.50 15.74
N ILE A 85 7.28 16.35 16.67
CA ILE A 85 7.64 17.77 16.66
C ILE A 85 9.07 17.88 17.18
N THR A 86 10.06 17.52 16.36
CA THR A 86 11.47 17.66 16.73
C THR A 86 12.01 18.95 16.15
N ASN A 87 12.28 19.91 17.03
CA ASN A 87 13.03 21.12 16.72
C ASN A 87 14.52 20.76 16.76
N SER A 88 14.99 19.89 15.85
CA SER A 88 16.32 19.29 15.96
C SER A 88 17.18 19.54 14.74
N SER A 89 18.02 20.55 14.87
CA SER A 89 19.30 20.72 14.15
C SER A 89 20.31 19.56 14.41
N LEU A 90 19.86 18.41 14.91
CA LEU A 90 20.67 17.26 15.36
C LEU A 90 20.39 15.98 14.56
N THR A 91 19.26 15.89 13.86
CA THR A 91 18.94 14.78 12.96
C THR A 91 19.17 15.26 11.53
N HIS A 92 19.97 14.53 10.74
CA HIS A 92 20.21 14.82 9.32
C HIS A 92 18.98 14.39 8.49
N THR A 93 17.81 14.88 8.89
CA THR A 93 16.49 14.49 8.39
C THR A 93 15.80 15.71 7.80
N ASN A 94 15.34 15.62 6.56
CA ASN A 94 14.57 16.67 5.91
C ASN A 94 13.13 16.20 5.69
N TYR A 95 12.16 17.01 6.13
CA TYR A 95 10.74 16.66 6.08
C TYR A 95 10.05 17.37 4.92
N THR A 96 9.43 16.58 4.02
CA THR A 96 8.59 17.07 2.93
C THR A 96 7.17 16.55 3.10
N ARG A 97 6.21 17.45 3.37
CA ARG A 97 4.79 17.07 3.44
C ARG A 97 4.14 17.18 2.06
N LEU A 98 3.69 16.05 1.52
CA LEU A 98 2.94 15.97 0.25
C LEU A 98 1.43 16.00 0.49
N TYR A 99 0.97 15.24 1.48
CA TYR A 99 -0.45 15.11 1.82
C TYR A 99 -0.65 15.16 3.34
N ASN A 100 -1.90 15.32 3.75
CA ASN A 100 -2.33 15.13 5.13
C ASN A 100 -3.64 14.32 5.13
N SER A 101 -3.57 13.11 4.58
CA SER A 101 -4.75 12.27 4.39
C SER A 101 -5.03 11.41 5.62
N SER A 102 -6.30 11.35 6.02
CA SER A 102 -6.84 10.36 6.96
C SER A 102 -7.51 9.16 6.27
N SER A 103 -7.56 9.19 4.93
CA SER A 103 -8.18 8.17 4.07
C SER A 103 -7.10 7.39 3.33
N ALA A 104 -7.45 6.20 2.84
CA ALA A 104 -6.55 5.40 2.01
C ALA A 104 -6.15 6.18 0.75
N LEU A 105 -4.85 6.20 0.44
CA LEU A 105 -4.35 6.82 -0.80
C LEU A 105 -4.80 6.02 -2.03
N ASN A 106 -5.24 6.71 -3.07
CA ASN A 106 -5.60 6.10 -4.35
C ASN A 106 -4.37 5.90 -5.26
N ILE A 107 -4.53 5.16 -6.37
CA ILE A 107 -3.42 4.83 -7.28
C ILE A 107 -2.69 6.07 -7.82
N THR A 108 -3.40 7.16 -8.11
CA THR A 108 -2.80 8.41 -8.59
C THR A 108 -1.92 9.05 -7.52
N GLU A 109 -2.39 9.08 -6.28
CA GLU A 109 -1.61 9.54 -5.13
C GLU A 109 -0.39 8.65 -4.91
N LEU A 110 -0.54 7.32 -4.99
CA LEU A 110 0.59 6.38 -4.86
C LEU A 110 1.72 6.67 -5.87
N TYR A 111 1.39 6.87 -7.15
CA TYR A 111 2.38 7.25 -8.17
C TYR A 111 3.00 8.63 -7.91
N ASN A 112 2.22 9.61 -7.43
CA ASN A 112 2.77 10.93 -7.08
C ASN A 112 3.78 10.85 -5.93
N VAL A 113 3.50 10.06 -4.87
CA VAL A 113 4.46 9.84 -3.78
C VAL A 113 5.70 9.12 -4.31
N ALA A 114 5.52 8.09 -5.14
CA ALA A 114 6.65 7.36 -5.73
C ALA A 114 7.54 8.25 -6.60
N ARG A 115 6.98 9.23 -7.33
CA ARG A 115 7.81 10.19 -8.08
C ARG A 115 8.72 11.01 -7.16
N VAL A 116 8.17 11.57 -6.09
CA VAL A 116 8.94 12.39 -5.14
C VAL A 116 10.01 11.54 -4.44
N VAL A 117 9.67 10.31 -4.07
CA VAL A 117 10.64 9.37 -3.48
C VAL A 117 11.70 8.96 -4.50
N ASN A 118 11.35 8.77 -5.78
CA ASN A 118 12.32 8.48 -6.82
C ASN A 118 13.33 9.63 -7.00
N GLU A 119 12.86 10.87 -7.05
CA GLU A 119 13.74 12.05 -7.13
C GLU A 119 14.69 12.10 -5.92
N THR A 120 14.16 11.84 -4.72
CA THR A 120 14.91 11.75 -3.47
C THR A 120 15.99 10.67 -3.45
N ILE A 121 15.68 9.43 -3.85
CA ILE A 121 16.63 8.31 -3.72
C ILE A 121 17.72 8.34 -4.80
N GLN A 122 17.48 9.06 -5.91
CA GLN A 122 18.48 9.24 -6.98
C GLN A 122 19.56 10.26 -6.61
N GLU A 123 19.32 11.12 -5.62
CA GLU A 123 20.36 12.02 -5.10
C GLU A 123 21.51 11.23 -4.46
N GLU A 124 22.75 11.53 -4.85
CA GLU A 124 23.94 10.86 -4.30
C GLU A 124 24.09 11.13 -2.79
N SER A 125 23.64 12.30 -2.34
CA SER A 125 23.62 12.70 -0.93
C SER A 125 22.51 12.03 -0.13
N SER A 126 21.60 11.26 -0.72
CA SER A 126 20.49 10.61 -0.01
C SER A 126 20.83 9.20 0.47
N SER A 127 20.63 8.94 1.76
CA SER A 127 20.92 7.65 2.39
C SER A 127 19.77 6.66 2.24
N GLY A 128 18.59 7.16 1.87
CA GLY A 128 17.34 6.42 1.81
C GLY A 128 16.14 7.35 1.92
N ALA A 129 14.95 6.77 2.02
CA ALA A 129 13.71 7.51 2.20
C ALA A 129 12.84 6.88 3.28
N VAL A 130 12.18 7.72 4.07
CA VAL A 130 11.09 7.33 4.97
C VAL A 130 9.80 7.95 4.43
N VAL A 131 8.74 7.16 4.30
CA VAL A 131 7.41 7.66 3.97
C VAL A 131 6.49 7.44 5.17
N VAL A 132 5.99 8.53 5.72
CA VAL A 132 5.00 8.51 6.80
C VAL A 132 3.61 8.57 6.18
N THR A 133 2.76 7.64 6.57
CA THR A 133 1.40 7.49 6.02
C THR A 133 0.39 7.15 7.11
N ASN A 134 -0.90 7.17 6.79
CA ASN A 134 -1.91 6.71 7.72
C ASN A 134 -2.04 5.17 7.69
N ALA A 135 -2.60 4.59 8.77
CA ALA A 135 -2.87 3.16 8.88
C ALA A 135 -3.51 2.54 7.64
N LYS A 136 -4.51 3.24 7.07
CA LYS A 136 -5.31 2.76 5.92
C LYS A 136 -4.53 2.70 4.62
N SER A 137 -3.38 3.38 4.54
CA SER A 137 -2.54 3.46 3.35
C SER A 137 -1.25 2.66 3.49
N LEU A 138 -0.91 2.19 4.69
CA LEU A 138 0.35 1.53 4.98
C LEU A 138 0.59 0.32 4.05
N GLU A 139 -0.36 -0.61 4.00
CA GLU A 139 -0.27 -1.80 3.13
C GLU A 139 -0.15 -1.40 1.65
N ALA A 140 -0.98 -0.45 1.21
CA ALA A 140 -1.04 -0.03 -0.18
C ALA A 140 0.27 0.62 -0.65
N VAL A 141 0.79 1.58 0.13
CA VAL A 141 2.04 2.27 -0.17
C VAL A 141 3.22 1.30 -0.14
N ALA A 142 3.32 0.47 0.90
CA ALA A 142 4.44 -0.47 1.04
C ALA A 142 4.47 -1.52 -0.07
N PHE A 143 3.31 -2.07 -0.45
CA PHE A 143 3.22 -3.01 -1.56
C PHE A 143 3.50 -2.33 -2.91
N PHE A 144 2.86 -1.18 -3.18
CA PHE A 144 3.10 -0.43 -4.42
C PHE A 144 4.58 -0.12 -4.62
N PHE A 145 5.24 0.39 -3.57
CA PHE A 145 6.65 0.74 -3.60
C PHE A 145 7.54 -0.49 -3.82
N SER A 146 7.17 -1.64 -3.24
CA SER A 146 7.87 -2.91 -3.45
C SER A 146 7.89 -3.31 -4.93
N ILE A 147 6.85 -2.98 -5.69
CA ILE A 147 6.81 -3.24 -7.13
C ILE A 147 7.56 -2.17 -7.92
N VAL A 148 7.33 -0.87 -7.65
CA VAL A 148 7.85 0.21 -8.51
C VAL A 148 9.31 0.59 -8.26
N PHE A 149 9.87 0.23 -7.11
CA PHE A 149 11.28 0.50 -6.81
C PHE A 149 12.13 -0.76 -6.88
N ASP A 150 13.23 -0.68 -7.63
CA ASP A 150 14.33 -1.63 -7.55
C ASP A 150 15.61 -0.89 -7.17
N THR A 151 15.82 -0.74 -5.86
CA THR A 151 16.97 -0.06 -5.28
C THR A 151 17.53 -0.87 -4.11
N ASN A 152 18.80 -0.62 -3.79
CA ASN A 152 19.46 -1.13 -2.59
C ASN A 152 19.39 -0.12 -1.43
N LYS A 153 19.06 1.15 -1.71
CA LYS A 153 18.85 2.16 -0.67
C LYS A 153 17.59 1.82 0.14
N PRO A 154 17.62 1.96 1.47
CA PRO A 154 16.46 1.68 2.30
C PRO A 154 15.31 2.64 1.99
N ILE A 155 14.13 2.07 1.75
CA ILE A 155 12.87 2.81 1.67
C ILE A 155 11.95 2.21 2.72
N ILE A 156 11.59 3.02 3.72
CA ILE A 156 10.83 2.57 4.89
C ILE A 156 9.48 3.29 4.91
N ILE A 157 8.38 2.53 4.96
CA ILE A 157 7.03 3.07 5.06
C ILE A 157 6.51 2.89 6.48
N THR A 158 5.91 3.90 7.08
CA THR A 158 5.46 3.80 8.47
C THR A 158 4.27 4.68 8.77
N GLU A 159 3.62 4.40 9.90
CA GLU A 159 2.64 5.29 10.50
C GLU A 159 3.29 6.33 11.43
N ASP A 160 4.46 6.03 12.00
CA ASP A 160 5.19 6.91 12.90
C ASP A 160 6.68 6.96 12.51
N SER A 161 7.13 8.14 12.07
CA SER A 161 8.54 8.33 11.68
C SER A 161 9.55 7.99 12.78
N ALA A 162 9.19 8.07 14.06
CA ALA A 162 10.09 7.71 15.16
C ALA A 162 10.55 6.25 15.05
N TYR A 163 9.69 5.33 14.60
CA TYR A 163 10.03 3.91 14.46
C TYR A 163 10.76 3.60 13.16
N ALA A 164 10.57 4.41 12.12
CA ALA A 164 11.24 4.19 10.83
C ALA A 164 12.66 4.75 10.77
N ILE A 165 12.97 5.83 11.50
CA ILE A 165 14.29 6.46 11.46
C ILE A 165 15.42 5.50 11.90
N PRO A 166 15.28 4.72 12.99
CA PRO A 166 16.28 3.71 13.35
C PRO A 166 16.49 2.66 12.26
N VAL A 167 15.40 2.17 11.65
CA VAL A 167 15.45 1.17 10.56
C VAL A 167 16.12 1.73 9.31
N ALA A 168 15.81 2.97 8.93
CA ALA A 168 16.39 3.61 7.76
C ALA A 168 17.90 3.87 7.91
N ASN A 169 18.37 4.12 9.14
CA ASN A 169 19.78 4.36 9.44
C ASN A 169 20.59 3.08 9.69
N ASP A 170 19.94 1.93 9.89
CA ASP A 170 20.63 0.66 10.04
C ASP A 170 21.16 0.18 8.68
N LYS A 171 22.48 -0.03 8.59
CA LYS A 171 23.15 -0.57 7.40
C LYS A 171 22.61 -1.93 6.97
N LYS A 172 22.07 -2.72 7.91
CA LYS A 172 21.46 -4.04 7.63
C LYS A 172 20.09 -3.94 6.96
N ALA A 173 19.48 -2.76 6.85
CA ALA A 173 18.24 -2.55 6.11
C ALA A 173 18.44 -2.60 4.58
N ALA A 174 19.67 -2.35 4.12
CA ALA A 174 20.00 -2.38 2.69
C ALA A 174 19.70 -3.74 2.06
N SER A 175 19.37 -3.73 0.76
CA SER A 175 19.11 -4.94 -0.05
C SER A 175 17.91 -5.82 0.38
N ARG A 176 17.06 -5.36 1.30
CA ARG A 176 15.81 -6.05 1.70
C ARG A 176 14.59 -5.66 0.86
N GLY A 177 14.79 -4.74 -0.09
CA GLY A 177 13.70 -4.08 -0.79
C GLY A 177 13.04 -3.02 0.09
N VAL A 178 11.79 -2.68 -0.23
CA VAL A 178 10.99 -1.75 0.58
C VAL A 178 10.57 -2.46 1.86
N LEU A 179 10.65 -1.74 2.97
CA LEU A 179 10.23 -2.21 4.28
C LEU A 179 9.08 -1.35 4.81
N SER A 180 8.32 -1.91 5.75
CA SER A 180 7.35 -1.15 6.52
C SER A 180 7.57 -1.35 8.02
N VAL A 181 7.23 -0.34 8.81
CA VAL A 181 7.29 -0.37 10.28
C VAL A 181 5.93 0.04 10.81
N THR A 182 5.29 -0.85 11.55
CA THR A 182 3.96 -0.67 12.16
C THR A 182 4.06 -0.09 13.56
N SER A 183 2.93 0.30 14.14
CA SER A 183 2.86 0.90 15.48
C SER A 183 3.31 -0.03 16.62
N ASP A 184 3.36 -1.34 16.39
CA ASP A 184 3.89 -2.33 17.33
C ASP A 184 5.42 -2.52 17.22
N LYS A 185 6.09 -1.62 16.48
CA LYS A 185 7.54 -1.60 16.22
C LYS A 185 8.08 -2.81 15.43
N LEU A 186 7.20 -3.66 14.89
CA LEU A 186 7.61 -4.74 14.00
C LEU A 186 7.92 -4.19 12.61
N VAL A 187 8.96 -4.75 12.00
CA VAL A 187 9.40 -4.41 10.64
C VAL A 187 8.97 -5.53 9.71
N TYR A 188 8.35 -5.19 8.58
CA TYR A 188 7.90 -6.14 7.57
C TYR A 188 8.56 -5.84 6.22
N SER A 189 8.64 -6.87 5.37
CA SER A 189 8.81 -6.62 3.94
C SER A 189 7.59 -5.89 3.40
N GLY A 190 7.77 -4.91 2.51
CA GLY A 190 6.67 -4.16 1.92
C GLY A 190 5.62 -5.06 1.26
N VAL A 191 6.02 -6.20 0.70
CA VAL A 191 5.13 -7.23 0.13
C VAL A 191 4.23 -7.88 1.19
N PHE A 192 4.75 -8.10 2.39
CA PHE A 192 4.08 -8.79 3.51
C PHE A 192 3.62 -7.84 4.62
N THR A 193 3.53 -6.54 4.33
CA THR A 193 2.96 -5.54 5.24
C THR A 193 1.52 -5.93 5.59
N PRO A 194 1.14 -5.98 6.88
CA PRO A 194 -0.23 -6.29 7.27
C PRO A 194 -1.19 -5.15 6.91
N ALA A 195 -2.47 -5.48 6.71
CA ALA A 195 -3.52 -4.49 6.45
C ALA A 195 -3.82 -3.59 7.67
N SER A 196 -3.49 -4.04 8.89
CA SER A 196 -3.54 -3.22 10.09
C SER A 196 -2.49 -3.67 11.12
N ALA A 197 -1.92 -2.72 11.84
CA ALA A 197 -0.94 -2.98 12.92
C ALA A 197 -1.53 -3.79 14.10
N CYS A 198 -2.86 -3.87 14.22
CA CYS A 198 -3.53 -4.61 15.30
C CYS A 198 -3.96 -6.04 14.91
N SER A 199 -3.66 -6.47 13.68
CA SER A 199 -4.01 -7.81 13.22
C SER A 199 -2.90 -8.80 13.58
N TYR A 200 -3.01 -9.40 14.77
CA TYR A 200 -2.11 -10.49 15.18
C TYR A 200 -2.03 -11.57 14.08
N GLY A 201 -0.83 -11.87 13.61
CA GLY A 201 -0.57 -12.89 12.58
C GLY A 201 -0.83 -12.46 11.14
N ALA A 202 -1.14 -11.19 10.86
CA ALA A 202 -1.44 -10.73 9.50
C ALA A 202 -0.22 -10.38 8.63
N GLY A 203 1.00 -10.74 9.05
CA GLY A 203 2.23 -10.49 8.31
C GLY A 203 3.39 -11.34 8.81
N LEU A 204 4.49 -11.35 8.06
CA LEU A 204 5.74 -12.01 8.44
C LEU A 204 6.78 -10.95 8.81
N PRO A 205 6.98 -10.65 10.12
CA PRO A 205 7.95 -9.65 10.53
C PRO A 205 9.36 -10.16 10.26
N VAL A 206 10.26 -9.26 9.86
CA VAL A 206 11.67 -9.54 9.57
C VAL A 206 12.63 -8.90 10.57
N ALA A 207 12.13 -7.99 11.39
CA ALA A 207 12.84 -7.38 12.52
C ALA A 207 11.86 -6.76 13.52
N ILE A 208 12.40 -6.26 14.63
CA ILE A 208 11.73 -5.41 15.61
C ILE A 208 12.63 -4.22 15.96
N VAL A 209 12.03 -3.07 16.25
CA VAL A 209 12.72 -1.92 16.89
C VAL A 209 12.49 -2.00 18.39
N ASP A 210 13.57 -2.06 19.17
CA ASP A 210 13.48 -2.13 20.63
C ASP A 210 13.18 -0.75 21.27
N ASP A 211 13.16 -0.70 22.60
CA ASP A 211 12.93 0.54 23.36
C ASP A 211 14.17 1.44 23.44
N GLN A 212 15.31 1.00 22.89
CA GLN A 212 16.57 1.73 22.80
C GLN A 212 16.88 2.18 21.35
N ASP A 213 15.86 2.18 20.48
CA ASP A 213 15.96 2.52 19.06
C ASP A 213 17.00 1.66 18.32
N GLN A 214 17.22 0.40 18.73
CA GLN A 214 18.02 -0.58 18.01
C GLN A 214 17.14 -1.54 17.22
N VAL A 215 17.64 -1.98 16.08
CA VAL A 215 16.93 -2.88 15.17
C VAL A 215 17.47 -4.30 15.32
N GLU A 216 16.61 -5.22 15.75
CA GLU A 216 16.93 -6.64 15.86
C GLU A 216 16.35 -7.39 14.66
N TRP A 217 17.22 -7.83 13.74
CA TRP A 217 16.84 -8.58 12.55
C TRP A 217 16.72 -10.07 12.82
N PHE A 218 15.59 -10.67 12.44
CA PHE A 218 15.34 -12.10 12.61
C PHE A 218 15.92 -12.96 11.47
N PHE A 219 16.11 -12.35 10.30
CA PHE A 219 16.56 -13.03 9.08
C PHE A 219 17.64 -12.25 8.35
N ASP A 220 18.45 -12.96 7.58
CA ASP A 220 19.39 -12.37 6.63
C ASP A 220 18.67 -11.52 5.57
N ALA A 221 19.41 -10.56 5.00
CA ALA A 221 18.86 -9.65 4.00
C ALA A 221 18.41 -10.41 2.75
N SER A 222 17.11 -10.34 2.46
CA SER A 222 16.50 -10.98 1.29
C SER A 222 15.29 -10.19 0.79
N LYS A 223 15.01 -10.29 -0.52
CA LYS A 223 13.80 -9.77 -1.16
C LYS A 223 12.81 -10.93 -1.37
N PRO A 224 11.50 -10.76 -1.11
CA PRO A 224 10.49 -11.76 -1.46
C PRO A 224 10.56 -12.20 -2.93
N THR A 225 10.22 -13.46 -3.21
CA THR A 225 10.26 -14.04 -4.57
C THR A 225 9.52 -13.20 -5.61
N LEU A 226 8.38 -12.58 -5.24
CA LEU A 226 7.59 -11.73 -6.14
C LEU A 226 8.38 -10.53 -6.70
N ILE A 227 9.32 -9.98 -5.93
CA ILE A 227 10.07 -8.77 -6.26
C ILE A 227 11.59 -9.00 -6.30
N SER A 228 12.03 -10.26 -6.24
CA SER A 228 13.44 -10.60 -6.31
C SER A 228 14.01 -10.21 -7.67
N SER A 229 15.32 -9.98 -7.75
CA SER A 229 15.98 -9.66 -9.03
C SER A 229 15.82 -10.76 -10.09
N SER A 230 15.45 -11.99 -9.70
CA SER A 230 15.17 -13.09 -10.61
C SER A 230 13.69 -13.31 -10.92
N SER A 231 12.79 -12.52 -10.31
CA SER A 231 11.34 -12.61 -10.48
C SER A 231 10.88 -12.29 -11.91
N VAL A 232 9.71 -12.81 -12.28
CA VAL A 232 9.04 -12.51 -13.55
C VAL A 232 8.80 -11.00 -13.68
N ILE A 233 8.33 -10.34 -12.61
CA ILE A 233 8.11 -8.89 -12.59
C ILE A 233 9.39 -8.12 -12.96
N ARG A 234 10.55 -8.51 -12.41
CA ARG A 234 11.82 -7.82 -12.69
C ARG A 234 12.42 -8.16 -14.05
N LYS A 235 12.25 -9.40 -14.54
CA LYS A 235 12.86 -9.84 -15.80
C LYS A 235 12.05 -9.54 -17.04
N GLU A 236 10.73 -9.72 -16.97
CA GLU A 236 9.84 -9.68 -18.14
C GLU A 236 9.01 -8.39 -18.18
N TYR A 237 8.84 -7.71 -17.04
CA TYR A 237 8.00 -6.51 -16.91
C TYR A 237 8.76 -5.32 -16.30
N SER A 238 9.95 -5.04 -16.83
CA SER A 238 10.83 -3.95 -16.34
C SER A 238 10.18 -2.55 -16.38
N ASN A 239 9.13 -2.35 -17.17
CA ASN A 239 8.36 -1.12 -17.18
C ASN A 239 7.57 -0.88 -15.88
N PHE A 240 7.35 -1.91 -15.04
CA PHE A 240 6.67 -1.77 -13.76
C PHE A 240 7.47 -0.91 -12.76
N THR A 241 8.79 -0.78 -12.93
CA THR A 241 9.64 0.02 -12.04
C THR A 241 9.69 1.50 -12.39
N THR A 242 8.66 2.02 -13.06
CA THR A 242 8.60 3.42 -13.50
C THR A 242 7.57 4.20 -12.69
N PRO A 243 7.98 5.18 -11.85
CA PRO A 243 7.05 5.97 -11.04
C PRO A 243 6.26 7.02 -11.85
N TYR A 244 6.46 7.06 -13.17
CA TYR A 244 5.80 8.00 -14.10
C TYR A 244 4.72 7.34 -14.97
N GLY A 245 4.40 6.06 -14.77
CA GLY A 245 3.52 5.29 -15.67
C GLY A 245 2.15 5.92 -15.93
N ILE A 246 1.50 6.49 -14.91
CA ILE A 246 0.18 7.13 -15.06
C ILE A 246 0.19 8.39 -15.94
N LEU A 247 1.32 9.10 -16.02
CA LEU A 247 1.43 10.31 -16.84
C LEU A 247 1.51 9.96 -18.32
N GLN A 248 2.03 8.78 -18.64
CA GLN A 248 2.24 8.31 -20.00
C GLN A 248 1.02 7.55 -20.53
N ASN A 249 0.37 6.76 -19.66
CA ASN A 249 -0.61 5.76 -20.09
C ASN A 249 -2.03 5.97 -19.51
N GLY A 250 -2.21 6.98 -18.65
CA GLY A 250 -3.48 7.27 -18.00
C GLY A 250 -3.72 6.47 -16.70
N ILE A 251 -4.84 6.74 -16.05
CA ILE A 251 -5.19 6.18 -14.75
C ILE A 251 -6.11 4.97 -14.96
N PRO A 252 -5.73 3.76 -14.52
CA PRO A 252 -6.59 2.59 -14.64
C PRO A 252 -7.70 2.64 -13.59
N VAL A 253 -8.84 2.07 -13.94
CA VAL A 253 -9.97 1.84 -13.05
C VAL A 253 -10.04 0.33 -12.80
N VAL A 254 -9.63 -0.06 -11.59
CA VAL A 254 -9.68 -1.44 -11.10
C VAL A 254 -10.43 -1.44 -9.76
N PRO A 255 -11.75 -1.66 -9.74
CA PRO A 255 -12.50 -1.71 -8.50
C PRO A 255 -12.30 -3.03 -7.74
N ILE A 256 -12.43 -2.97 -6.42
CA ILE A 256 -12.61 -4.14 -5.56
C ILE A 256 -14.11 -4.32 -5.32
N VAL A 257 -14.62 -5.51 -5.56
CA VAL A 257 -16.00 -5.89 -5.30
C VAL A 257 -16.04 -7.08 -4.35
N TYR A 258 -17.00 -7.12 -3.45
CA TYR A 258 -17.19 -8.27 -2.56
C TYR A 258 -18.04 -9.32 -3.27
N ASP A 259 -17.71 -10.60 -3.15
CA ASP A 259 -18.60 -11.64 -3.64
C ASP A 259 -20.01 -11.44 -3.03
N GLY A 260 -20.97 -11.26 -3.92
CA GLY A 260 -22.24 -10.63 -3.62
C GLY A 260 -23.21 -10.81 -4.78
N GLY A 261 -23.33 -12.02 -5.32
CA GLY A 261 -24.35 -12.38 -6.32
C GLY A 261 -24.45 -11.43 -7.52
N TYR A 262 -23.38 -10.72 -7.88
CA TYR A 262 -23.42 -9.74 -8.95
C TYR A 262 -23.68 -10.44 -10.28
N SER A 263 -24.60 -9.90 -11.07
CA SER A 263 -24.87 -10.47 -12.39
C SER A 263 -23.68 -10.25 -13.32
N THR A 264 -23.31 -11.29 -14.06
CA THR A 264 -22.27 -11.22 -15.11
C THR A 264 -22.57 -10.15 -16.17
N SER A 265 -23.85 -9.83 -16.36
CA SER A 265 -24.31 -8.74 -17.23
C SER A 265 -23.88 -7.34 -16.76
N LEU A 266 -23.86 -7.08 -15.44
CA LEU A 266 -23.39 -5.80 -14.90
C LEU A 266 -21.89 -5.64 -15.17
N ILE A 267 -21.11 -6.69 -14.92
CA ILE A 267 -19.66 -6.70 -15.15
C ILE A 267 -19.35 -6.51 -16.64
N SER A 268 -20.09 -7.19 -17.50
CA SER A 268 -19.99 -7.04 -18.96
C SER A 268 -20.35 -5.64 -19.44
N SER A 269 -21.24 -4.92 -18.76
CA SER A 269 -21.61 -3.54 -19.10
C SER A 269 -20.52 -2.52 -18.71
N LEU A 270 -19.70 -2.85 -17.71
CA LEU A 270 -18.62 -1.98 -17.22
C LEU A 270 -17.29 -2.23 -17.96
N SER A 271 -17.19 -3.28 -18.78
CA SER A 271 -15.95 -3.70 -19.43
C SER A 271 -15.33 -2.67 -20.38
N SER A 272 -16.08 -1.64 -20.79
CA SER A 272 -15.57 -0.53 -21.61
C SER A 272 -14.92 0.58 -20.78
N VAL A 273 -15.11 0.58 -19.46
CA VAL A 273 -14.67 1.64 -18.54
C VAL A 273 -13.60 1.13 -17.58
N VAL A 274 -13.73 -0.11 -17.10
CA VAL A 274 -12.76 -0.71 -16.17
C VAL A 274 -11.71 -1.52 -16.91
N GLN A 275 -10.46 -1.48 -16.44
CA GLN A 275 -9.33 -2.20 -17.02
C GLN A 275 -9.07 -3.55 -16.33
N GLY A 276 -9.79 -3.82 -15.25
CA GLY A 276 -9.73 -5.06 -14.50
C GLY A 276 -10.70 -5.02 -13.33
N LEU A 277 -10.86 -6.15 -12.64
CA LEU A 277 -11.74 -6.29 -11.48
C LEU A 277 -11.06 -7.17 -10.44
N VAL A 278 -11.09 -6.74 -9.17
CA VAL A 278 -10.71 -7.59 -8.04
C VAL A 278 -11.97 -8.03 -7.31
N VAL A 279 -12.12 -9.33 -7.11
CA VAL A 279 -13.24 -9.93 -6.37
C VAL A 279 -12.72 -10.45 -5.04
N VAL A 280 -13.29 -9.97 -3.94
CA VAL A 280 -13.05 -10.52 -2.61
C VAL A 280 -13.83 -11.83 -2.51
N SER A 281 -13.11 -12.94 -2.41
CA SER A 281 -13.70 -14.27 -2.31
C SER A 281 -14.56 -14.43 -1.05
N SER A 282 -15.72 -15.09 -1.16
CA SER A 282 -16.56 -15.47 -0.02
C SER A 282 -16.66 -16.98 0.23
N GLY A 283 -15.84 -17.80 -0.42
CA GLY A 283 -15.80 -19.24 -0.17
C GLY A 283 -15.18 -19.60 1.19
N SER A 284 -15.17 -20.89 1.51
CA SER A 284 -14.32 -21.42 2.59
C SER A 284 -12.85 -21.17 2.26
N THR A 285 -11.96 -21.20 3.26
CA THR A 285 -10.52 -20.90 3.13
C THR A 285 -9.93 -21.41 1.81
N ASN A 286 -9.37 -20.51 1.01
CA ASN A 286 -8.73 -20.81 -0.28
C ASN A 286 -9.68 -21.23 -1.42
N SER A 287 -10.98 -20.93 -1.37
CA SER A 287 -11.91 -21.15 -2.48
C SER A 287 -12.89 -20.00 -2.68
N THR A 288 -13.54 -19.94 -3.84
CA THR A 288 -14.61 -18.97 -4.14
C THR A 288 -15.93 -19.66 -4.46
N SER A 289 -17.02 -19.08 -3.96
CA SER A 289 -18.39 -19.44 -4.34
C SER A 289 -18.89 -18.70 -5.57
N SER A 290 -18.20 -17.63 -5.97
CA SER A 290 -18.62 -16.76 -7.07
C SER A 290 -18.37 -17.41 -8.43
N THR A 291 -19.29 -17.14 -9.36
CA THR A 291 -19.18 -17.52 -10.77
C THR A 291 -18.82 -16.33 -11.66
N ILE A 292 -18.34 -15.22 -11.07
CA ILE A 292 -17.94 -14.04 -11.83
C ILE A 292 -16.72 -14.39 -12.69
N GLU A 293 -16.92 -14.34 -14.01
CA GLU A 293 -15.88 -14.48 -15.02
C GLU A 293 -16.06 -13.41 -16.10
N SER A 294 -14.98 -13.10 -16.82
CA SER A 294 -15.02 -12.21 -17.97
C SER A 294 -13.95 -12.59 -18.98
N THR A 295 -14.30 -12.51 -20.26
CA THR A 295 -13.34 -12.64 -21.36
C THR A 295 -12.86 -11.27 -21.89
N LYS A 296 -13.44 -10.17 -21.38
CA LYS A 296 -13.15 -8.81 -21.85
C LYS A 296 -12.19 -8.05 -20.94
N ILE A 297 -12.26 -8.30 -19.64
CA ILE A 297 -11.42 -7.67 -18.62
C ILE A 297 -10.86 -8.76 -17.70
N PRO A 298 -9.63 -8.59 -17.18
CA PRO A 298 -9.09 -9.51 -16.20
C PRO A 298 -9.89 -9.45 -14.89
N VAL A 299 -10.20 -10.62 -14.34
CA VAL A 299 -10.87 -10.78 -13.04
C VAL A 299 -9.91 -11.53 -12.12
N VAL A 300 -9.54 -10.89 -11.01
CA VAL A 300 -8.60 -11.43 -10.02
C VAL A 300 -9.34 -11.69 -8.71
N TYR A 301 -9.25 -12.90 -8.18
CA TYR A 301 -9.84 -13.27 -6.89
C TYR A 301 -8.80 -13.20 -5.78
N ALA A 302 -9.12 -12.48 -4.71
CA ALA A 302 -8.28 -12.33 -3.54
C ALA A 302 -9.08 -12.57 -2.26
N GLU A 303 -8.40 -12.92 -1.16
CA GLU A 303 -9.05 -13.17 0.12
C GLU A 303 -8.70 -12.09 1.15
N ALA A 304 -9.69 -11.61 1.92
CA ALA A 304 -9.53 -10.45 2.81
C ALA A 304 -8.60 -10.65 4.02
N ASN A 305 -8.13 -11.88 4.28
CA ASN A 305 -7.32 -12.26 5.45
C ASN A 305 -5.93 -12.86 5.10
N THR A 306 -5.30 -12.36 4.03
CA THR A 306 -3.91 -12.71 3.61
C THR A 306 -2.85 -12.03 4.50
N PRO A 307 -1.59 -12.51 4.56
CA PRO A 307 -0.94 -13.51 3.69
C PRO A 307 -1.13 -14.97 4.12
N LEU A 308 -1.94 -15.26 5.15
CA LEU A 308 -2.15 -16.63 5.64
C LEU A 308 -3.12 -17.46 4.78
N ASN A 309 -3.89 -16.81 3.92
CA ASN A 309 -4.80 -17.46 2.97
C ASN A 309 -4.27 -17.29 1.54
N PHE A 310 -4.59 -18.25 0.67
CA PHE A 310 -4.03 -18.38 -0.67
C PHE A 310 -5.12 -18.79 -1.67
N ILE A 311 -5.34 -18.02 -2.73
CA ILE A 311 -6.28 -18.37 -3.81
C ILE A 311 -5.47 -18.80 -5.05
N ASP A 312 -5.52 -20.09 -5.39
CA ASP A 312 -4.85 -20.67 -6.55
C ASP A 312 -5.70 -20.53 -7.83
N ALA A 313 -5.09 -20.72 -9.00
CA ALA A 313 -5.76 -20.69 -10.30
C ALA A 313 -6.85 -21.77 -10.46
N LYS A 314 -6.73 -22.89 -9.73
CA LYS A 314 -7.75 -23.96 -9.70
C LYS A 314 -8.97 -23.63 -8.84
N ASP A 315 -8.83 -22.64 -7.95
CA ASP A 315 -9.84 -22.30 -6.93
C ASP A 315 -10.72 -21.11 -7.39
N VAL A 316 -10.60 -20.71 -8.65
CA VAL A 316 -11.33 -19.60 -9.28
C VAL A 316 -12.07 -20.04 -10.53
N PRO A 317 -13.11 -19.30 -10.97
CA PRO A 317 -13.81 -19.58 -12.22
C PRO A 317 -12.90 -19.58 -13.43
N LYS A 318 -13.40 -20.20 -14.51
CA LYS A 318 -12.69 -20.17 -15.79
C LYS A 318 -12.48 -18.73 -16.23
N ASN A 319 -11.35 -18.45 -16.86
CA ASN A 319 -10.94 -17.11 -17.30
C ASN A 319 -10.68 -16.09 -16.18
N ALA A 320 -10.77 -16.48 -14.91
CA ALA A 320 -10.30 -15.68 -13.79
C ALA A 320 -8.85 -16.03 -13.40
N ILE A 321 -8.29 -15.25 -12.48
CA ILE A 321 -6.93 -15.35 -11.96
C ILE A 321 -7.01 -15.41 -10.44
N GLY A 322 -6.27 -16.33 -9.82
CA GLY A 322 -6.07 -16.34 -8.36
C GLY A 322 -5.01 -15.32 -7.98
N ALA A 323 -5.23 -14.56 -6.90
CA ALA A 323 -4.26 -13.59 -6.42
C ALA A 323 -3.13 -14.21 -5.56
N GLY A 324 -3.16 -15.52 -5.36
CA GLY A 324 -2.28 -16.22 -4.44
C GLY A 324 -2.45 -15.69 -3.02
N TYR A 325 -1.33 -15.29 -2.43
CA TYR A 325 -1.27 -14.72 -1.07
C TYR A 325 -1.50 -13.19 -1.01
N LEU A 326 -1.89 -12.54 -2.12
CA LEU A 326 -2.12 -11.09 -2.13
C LEU A 326 -3.51 -10.74 -1.60
N SER A 327 -3.57 -9.73 -0.72
CA SER A 327 -4.83 -9.14 -0.26
C SER A 327 -5.58 -8.48 -1.41
N PRO A 328 -6.90 -8.20 -1.28
CA PRO A 328 -7.64 -7.48 -2.31
C PRO A 328 -7.01 -6.13 -2.67
N ILE A 329 -6.43 -5.42 -1.69
CA ILE A 329 -5.74 -4.14 -1.90
C ILE A 329 -4.46 -4.35 -2.70
N LYS A 330 -3.63 -5.33 -2.33
CA LYS A 330 -2.40 -5.66 -3.06
C LYS A 330 -2.69 -6.14 -4.48
N ALA A 331 -3.71 -6.99 -4.65
CA ALA A 331 -4.15 -7.48 -5.95
C ALA A 331 -4.65 -6.33 -6.84
N GLN A 332 -5.42 -5.39 -6.28
CA GLN A 332 -5.89 -4.20 -6.98
C GLN A 332 -4.70 -3.36 -7.45
N ILE A 333 -3.70 -3.16 -6.60
CA ILE A 333 -2.50 -2.38 -6.92
C ILE A 333 -1.70 -3.07 -8.03
N LEU A 334 -1.43 -4.37 -7.91
CA LEU A 334 -0.67 -5.11 -8.93
C LEU A 334 -1.39 -5.10 -10.29
N LEU A 335 -2.70 -5.31 -10.28
CA LEU A 335 -3.52 -5.23 -11.50
C LEU A 335 -3.55 -3.81 -12.08
N SER A 336 -3.56 -2.78 -11.23
CA SER A 336 -3.50 -1.38 -11.66
C SER A 336 -2.14 -1.06 -12.30
N ILE A 337 -1.03 -1.51 -11.71
CA ILE A 337 0.32 -1.35 -12.29
C ILE A 337 0.38 -2.07 -13.65
N ALA A 338 -0.14 -3.30 -13.73
CA ALA A 338 -0.18 -4.06 -14.97
C ALA A 338 -0.99 -3.32 -16.05
N ALA A 339 -2.18 -2.83 -15.70
CA ALA A 339 -3.04 -2.07 -16.60
C ALA A 339 -2.40 -0.75 -17.08
N VAL A 340 -1.77 0.03 -16.20
CA VAL A 340 -0.97 1.23 -16.55
C VAL A 340 0.10 0.87 -17.58
N ASN A 341 0.67 -0.32 -17.49
CA ASN A 341 1.77 -0.78 -18.32
C ASN A 341 1.32 -1.60 -19.54
N GLY A 342 0.02 -1.61 -19.86
CA GLY A 342 -0.54 -2.32 -21.01
C GLY A 342 -0.55 -3.85 -20.87
N VAL A 343 -0.29 -4.38 -19.68
CA VAL A 343 -0.32 -5.82 -19.38
C VAL A 343 -1.72 -6.21 -18.94
N THR A 344 -2.53 -6.68 -19.89
CA THR A 344 -3.94 -7.03 -19.65
C THR A 344 -4.29 -8.45 -20.06
N SER A 345 -3.38 -9.17 -20.72
CA SER A 345 -3.65 -10.54 -21.16
C SER A 345 -3.66 -11.50 -19.97
N LYS A 346 -4.60 -12.44 -19.96
CA LYS A 346 -4.74 -13.42 -18.87
C LYS A 346 -3.43 -14.19 -18.61
N SER A 347 -2.82 -14.73 -19.66
CA SER A 347 -1.57 -15.51 -19.55
C SER A 347 -0.43 -14.70 -18.93
N ALA A 348 -0.28 -13.42 -19.33
CA ALA A 348 0.72 -12.54 -18.73
C ALA A 348 0.44 -12.29 -17.24
N LEU A 349 -0.82 -12.04 -16.89
CA LEU A 349 -1.22 -11.81 -15.50
C LEU A 349 -1.09 -13.06 -14.63
N GLU A 350 -1.42 -14.25 -15.15
CA GLU A 350 -1.21 -15.54 -14.44
C GLU A 350 0.27 -15.79 -14.11
N ASN A 351 1.21 -15.24 -14.89
CA ASN A 351 2.65 -15.34 -14.59
C ASN A 351 3.13 -14.27 -13.58
N ILE A 352 2.35 -13.22 -13.35
CA ILE A 352 2.70 -12.10 -12.47
C ILE A 352 2.11 -12.28 -11.07
N PHE A 353 0.87 -12.78 -10.99
CA PHE A 353 0.22 -13.07 -9.73
C PHE A 353 0.83 -14.34 -9.09
N PRO A 354 1.14 -14.31 -7.78
CA PRO A 354 1.89 -15.37 -7.12
C PRO A 354 1.07 -16.58 -6.68
#